data_AF-A0A5K1EEH4-F1
#
_entry.id   AF-A0A5K1EEH4-F1
#
_cell.length_a   1.000
_cell.length_b   1.000
_cell.length_c   1.000
_cell.angle_alpha   90.00
_cell.angle_beta   90.00
_cell.angle_gamma   90.00
#
_symmetry.space_group_name_H-M   'P 1'
#
loop_
_entity.id
_entity.type
_entity.pdbx_description
1 polymer ?
#
loop_
_entity_poly.entity_id
_entity_poly.type
_entity_poly.pdbx_seq_one_letter_code
_entity_poly.pdbx_strand_id
1 'polypeptide(L)'
;ELLEASINRSPSAYLNNPPEERSRYKYDVDKDMTLLKFVDLEWGPVGSFNWFATHGTSMSRTNSLISGDNKGAAARFMEDWFEQIDTLEMSKRMHSEYRNQPNSIPRRVSSMLPDQQE
;
A
#
# COMPACT_ATOMS: atom_id res chain seq x y z
N GLU A 1 -7.55 -9.48 -9.37
CA GLU A 1 -8.75 -8.62 -9.50
C GLU A 1 -9.28 -8.24 -8.12
N LEU A 2 -9.64 -6.97 -7.92
CA LEU A 2 -10.33 -6.46 -6.73
C LEU A 2 -11.79 -6.15 -7.09
N LEU A 3 -12.70 -7.00 -6.63
CA LEU A 3 -14.14 -6.84 -6.89
C LEU A 3 -14.77 -5.88 -5.88
N GLU A 4 -15.90 -5.27 -6.27
CA GLU A 4 -16.75 -4.45 -5.38
C GLU A 4 -16.14 -3.16 -4.81
N ALA A 5 -14.89 -2.81 -5.16
CA ALA A 5 -14.23 -1.57 -4.73
C ALA A 5 -14.49 -0.35 -5.65
N SER A 6 -15.20 -0.54 -6.77
CA SER A 6 -15.49 0.51 -7.76
C SER A 6 -16.69 0.14 -8.62
N ILE A 7 -17.39 1.18 -9.11
CA ILE A 7 -18.47 1.09 -10.10
C ILE A 7 -18.23 2.11 -11.23
N ASN A 8 -18.78 1.83 -12.42
CA ASN A 8 -18.75 2.79 -13.51
C ASN A 8 -19.82 3.87 -13.26
N ARG A 9 -19.38 5.12 -13.08
CA ARG A 9 -20.30 6.26 -12.85
C ARG A 9 -21.00 6.77 -14.12
N SER A 10 -20.67 6.23 -15.29
CA SER A 10 -21.23 6.62 -16.59
C SER A 10 -21.33 5.42 -17.55
N PRO A 11 -22.11 4.39 -17.19
CA PRO A 11 -22.19 3.14 -17.98
C PRO A 11 -22.74 3.38 -19.38
N SER A 12 -23.66 4.32 -19.56
CA SER A 12 -24.18 4.70 -20.89
C SER A 12 -23.10 5.24 -21.83
N ALA A 13 -22.13 5.99 -21.31
CA ALA A 13 -21.00 6.48 -22.09
C ALA A 13 -20.04 5.35 -22.46
N TYR A 14 -19.77 4.42 -21.53
CA TYR A 14 -18.96 3.23 -21.82
C TYR A 14 -19.56 2.38 -22.94
N LEU A 15 -20.89 2.24 -22.99
CA LEU A 15 -21.58 1.49 -24.06
C LEU A 15 -21.41 2.09 -25.46
N ASN A 16 -21.00 3.36 -25.58
CA ASN A 16 -20.69 3.99 -26.87
C ASN A 16 -19.31 3.57 -27.43
N ASN A 17 -18.47 2.89 -26.64
CA ASN A 17 -17.23 2.32 -27.14
C ASN A 17 -17.52 1.19 -28.15
N PRO A 18 -16.69 1.01 -29.20
CA PRO A 18 -16.86 -0.05 -30.20
C PRO A 18 -17.12 -1.42 -29.57
N PRO A 19 -18.10 -2.21 -30.06
CA PRO A 19 -18.39 -3.53 -29.51
C PRO A 19 -17.16 -4.45 -29.49
N GLU A 20 -16.30 -4.37 -30.50
CA GLU A 20 -15.07 -5.15 -30.62
C GLU A 20 -14.10 -4.81 -29.48
N GLU A 21 -13.97 -3.54 -29.13
CA GLU A 21 -13.15 -3.10 -28.00
C GLU A 21 -13.73 -3.59 -26.67
N ARG A 22 -15.02 -3.35 -26.43
CA ARG A 22 -15.69 -3.77 -25.18
C ARG A 22 -15.59 -5.27 -24.94
N SER A 23 -15.65 -6.07 -26.01
CA SER A 23 -15.55 -7.53 -25.91
C SER A 23 -14.19 -8.04 -25.41
N ARG A 24 -13.15 -7.19 -25.46
CA ARG A 24 -11.81 -7.52 -24.94
C ARG A 24 -11.72 -7.48 -23.42
N TYR A 25 -12.70 -6.87 -22.75
CA TYR A 25 -12.71 -6.66 -21.30
C TYR A 25 -13.93 -7.31 -20.66
N LYS A 26 -13.73 -7.93 -19.50
CA LYS A 26 -14.79 -8.64 -18.75
C LYS A 26 -15.75 -7.68 -18.03
N TYR A 27 -15.28 -6.48 -17.70
CA TYR A 27 -15.99 -5.49 -16.87
C TYR A 27 -15.94 -4.11 -17.52
N ASP A 28 -16.84 -3.22 -17.12
CA ASP A 28 -16.88 -1.81 -17.53
C ASP A 28 -16.08 -0.88 -16.59
N VAL A 29 -15.31 -1.48 -15.70
CA VAL A 29 -14.36 -0.84 -14.78
C VAL A 29 -13.10 -1.68 -14.73
N ASP A 30 -11.95 -1.04 -14.53
CA ASP A 30 -10.70 -1.74 -14.30
C ASP A 30 -10.72 -2.40 -12.91
N LYS A 31 -10.52 -3.72 -12.88
CA LYS A 31 -10.50 -4.54 -11.67
C LYS A 31 -9.08 -4.96 -11.29
N ASP A 32 -8.08 -4.63 -12.10
CA ASP A 32 -6.71 -5.01 -11.84
C ASP A 32 -6.03 -4.03 -10.90
N MET A 33 -5.34 -4.61 -9.92
CA MET A 33 -4.54 -3.89 -8.94
C MET A 33 -3.09 -4.33 -9.11
N THR A 34 -2.20 -3.37 -9.35
CA THR A 34 -0.77 -3.62 -9.47
C THR A 34 -0.06 -3.11 -8.22
N LEU A 35 0.66 -4.00 -7.53
CA LEU A 35 1.46 -3.66 -6.35
C LEU A 35 2.94 -3.81 -6.67
N LEU A 36 3.70 -2.75 -6.40
CA LEU A 36 5.16 -2.75 -6.39
C LEU A 36 5.62 -2.78 -4.93
N LYS A 37 6.36 -3.82 -4.54
CA LYS A 37 6.92 -3.96 -3.18
C LYS A 37 8.38 -3.56 -3.19
N PHE A 38 8.77 -2.70 -2.25
CA PHE A 38 10.15 -2.34 -2.01
C PHE A 38 10.69 -3.22 -0.88
N VAL A 39 11.82 -3.90 -1.15
CA VAL A 39 12.49 -4.79 -0.20
C VAL A 39 13.97 -4.45 -0.23
N ASP A 40 14.51 -4.20 0.95
CA ASP A 40 15.94 -4.08 1.18
C ASP A 40 16.55 -5.44 1.55
N LEU A 41 17.82 -5.65 1.17
CA LEU A 41 18.51 -6.92 1.38
C LEU A 41 18.84 -7.21 2.86
N GLU A 42 19.07 -6.16 3.65
CA GLU A 42 19.44 -6.24 5.06
C GLU A 42 18.20 -6.07 5.96
N TRP A 43 17.36 -5.08 5.65
CA TRP A 43 16.25 -4.63 6.49
C TRP A 43 14.90 -5.22 6.11
N GLY A 44 14.83 -5.99 5.02
CA GLY A 44 13.60 -6.62 4.55
C GLY A 44 12.62 -5.61 3.91
N PRO A 45 11.30 -5.83 4.00
CA PRO A 45 10.32 -4.93 3.38
C PRO A 45 10.44 -3.50 3.90
N VAL A 46 10.48 -2.51 2.99
CA VAL A 46 10.59 -1.09 3.33
C VAL A 46 9.38 -0.26 2.90
N GLY A 47 8.57 -0.77 1.96
CA GLY A 47 7.35 -0.08 1.54
C GLY A 47 6.64 -0.78 0.40
N SER A 48 5.53 -0.20 -0.05
CA SER A 48 4.87 -0.61 -1.28
C SER A 48 4.19 0.57 -1.98
N PHE A 49 3.99 0.44 -3.28
CA PHE A 49 3.19 1.33 -4.10
C PHE A 49 2.08 0.53 -4.76
N ASN A 50 0.85 1.05 -4.77
CA ASN A 50 -0.30 0.36 -5.31
C ASN A 50 -1.05 1.20 -6.37
N TRP A 51 -1.23 0.64 -7.56
CA TRP A 51 -2.09 1.17 -8.62
C TRP A 51 -3.42 0.42 -8.67
N PHE A 52 -4.53 1.15 -8.51
CA PHE A 52 -5.88 0.64 -8.69
C PHE A 52 -6.84 1.77 -9.04
N ALA A 53 -7.69 1.59 -10.06
CA ALA A 53 -8.60 2.62 -10.56
C ALA A 53 -9.89 2.72 -9.71
N THR A 54 -9.93 3.70 -8.81
CA THR A 54 -11.15 4.10 -8.10
C THR A 54 -11.06 5.56 -7.67
N HIS A 55 -12.20 6.24 -7.56
CA HIS A 55 -12.27 7.65 -7.19
C HIS A 55 -12.05 7.82 -5.68
N GLY A 56 -11.19 8.77 -5.29
CA GLY A 56 -11.02 9.23 -3.91
C GLY A 56 -12.14 10.18 -3.50
N THR A 57 -13.38 9.68 -3.49
CA THR A 57 -14.59 10.46 -3.19
C THR A 57 -15.53 9.72 -2.23
N SER A 58 -14.99 8.89 -1.34
CA SER A 58 -15.75 8.23 -0.28
C SER A 58 -16.25 9.24 0.76
N MET A 59 -15.45 10.27 1.05
CA MET A 59 -15.89 11.43 1.80
C MET A 59 -16.68 12.36 0.87
N SER A 60 -17.91 12.67 1.27
CA SER A 60 -18.79 13.53 0.47
C SER A 60 -18.35 14.99 0.50
N ARG A 61 -18.94 15.81 -0.38
CA ARG A 61 -18.70 17.27 -0.44
C ARG A 61 -19.00 18.00 0.88
N THR A 62 -19.84 17.44 1.76
CA THR A 62 -20.19 18.06 3.04
C THR A 62 -19.17 17.79 4.14
N ASN A 63 -18.18 16.92 3.90
CA ASN A 63 -17.08 16.72 4.82
C ASN A 63 -16.21 17.98 4.90
N SER A 64 -15.99 18.50 6.11
CA SER A 64 -15.21 19.72 6.37
C SER A 64 -13.77 19.46 6.84
N LEU A 65 -13.37 18.19 6.95
CA LEU A 65 -12.07 17.78 7.47
C LEU A 65 -11.10 17.43 6.33
N ILE A 66 -9.81 17.74 6.51
CA ILE A 66 -8.75 17.29 5.62
C ILE A 66 -8.66 15.76 5.71
N SER A 67 -8.65 15.07 4.57
CA SER A 67 -8.62 13.61 4.50
C SER A 67 -7.91 13.12 3.25
N GLY A 68 -7.21 11.98 3.36
CA GLY A 68 -6.69 11.22 2.22
C GLY A 68 -7.73 10.31 1.54
N ASP A 69 -8.98 10.34 2.02
CA ASP A 69 -10.10 9.54 1.51
C ASP A 69 -9.83 8.03 1.56
N ASN A 70 -10.48 7.22 0.72
CA ASN A 70 -10.35 5.77 0.72
C ASN A 70 -8.93 5.27 0.44
N LYS A 71 -8.20 5.90 -0.49
CA LYS A 71 -6.81 5.55 -0.81
C LYS A 71 -5.85 5.90 0.34
N GLY A 72 -6.07 7.04 1.00
CA GLY A 72 -5.31 7.42 2.18
C GLY A 72 -5.59 6.50 3.37
N ALA A 73 -6.85 6.10 3.58
CA ALA A 73 -7.20 5.12 4.59
C ALA A 73 -6.55 3.76 4.32
N ALA A 74 -6.54 3.30 3.06
CA ALA A 74 -5.87 2.06 2.68
C ALA A 74 -4.35 2.11 2.92
N ALA A 75 -3.69 3.23 2.57
CA ALA A 75 -2.28 3.43 2.87
C ALA A 75 -2.02 3.41 4.38
N ARG A 76 -2.84 4.13 5.16
CA ARG A 76 -2.71 4.18 6.61
C ARG A 76 -2.87 2.81 7.27
N PHE A 77 -3.86 2.03 6.82
CA PHE A 77 -4.07 0.67 7.34
C PHE A 77 -2.90 -0.26 7.00
N MET A 78 -2.27 -0.09 5.83
CA MET A 78 -1.08 -0.85 5.48
C MET A 78 0.11 -0.47 6.38
N GLU A 79 0.33 0.82 6.63
CA GLU A 79 1.38 1.32 7.52
C GLU A 79 1.18 0.81 8.95
N ASP A 80 -0.02 0.98 9.51
CA ASP A 80 -0.34 0.53 10.87
C ASP A 80 -0.19 -1.00 11.01
N TRP A 81 -0.62 -1.77 10.00
CA TRP A 81 -0.43 -3.23 9.96
C TRP A 81 1.05 -3.62 9.90
N PHE A 82 1.84 -2.89 9.12
CA PHE A 82 3.26 -3.15 8.98
C PHE A 82 4.03 -2.88 10.28
N GLU A 83 3.73 -1.77 10.96
CA GLU A 83 4.31 -1.44 12.27
C GLU A 83 4.01 -2.52 13.33
N GLN A 84 2.79 -3.05 13.35
CA GLN A 84 2.40 -4.13 14.27
C GLN A 84 3.20 -5.42 14.03
N ILE A 85 3.39 -5.79 12.75
CA ILE A 85 4.19 -6.97 12.40
C ILE A 85 5.66 -6.76 12.74
N ASP A 86 6.22 -5.60 12.39
CA ASP A 86 7.63 -5.30 12.67
C ASP A 86 7.90 -5.33 14.17
N THR A 87 7.00 -4.75 14.98
CA THR A 87 7.09 -4.80 16.45
C THR A 87 7.03 -6.23 16.98
N LEU A 88 6.13 -7.06 16.44
CA LEU A 88 6.00 -8.46 16.84
C LEU A 88 7.25 -9.26 16.50
N GLU A 89 7.78 -9.11 15.29
CA GLU A 89 9.01 -9.79 14.86
C GLU A 89 10.24 -9.30 15.64
N MET A 90 10.32 -8.00 15.92
CA MET A 90 11.36 -7.42 16.78
C MET A 90 11.30 -8.01 18.19
N SER A 91 10.12 -8.15 18.79
CA SER A 91 9.97 -8.75 20.12
C SER A 91 10.42 -10.21 20.16
N LYS A 92 10.13 -10.99 19.12
CA LYS A 92 10.59 -12.38 18.99
C LYS A 92 12.11 -12.46 18.84
N ARG A 93 12.70 -11.58 18.01
CA ARG A 93 14.15 -11.48 17.81
C ARG A 93 14.84 -11.06 19.10
N MET A 94 14.35 -10.04 19.79
CA MET A 94 14.88 -9.64 21.09
C MET A 94 14.78 -10.76 22.12
N HIS A 95 13.66 -11.47 22.23
CA HIS A 95 13.58 -12.62 23.15
C HIS A 95 14.58 -13.74 22.82
N SER A 96 14.88 -13.95 21.53
CA SER A 96 15.89 -14.91 21.06
C SER A 96 17.33 -14.42 21.28
N GLU A 97 17.60 -13.15 20.97
CA GLU A 97 18.93 -12.52 21.03
C GLU A 97 19.34 -12.14 22.45
N TYR A 98 18.44 -11.66 23.31
CA TYR A 98 18.75 -11.36 24.72
C TYR A 98 19.19 -12.61 25.49
N ARG A 99 18.75 -13.80 25.06
CA ARG A 99 19.22 -15.08 25.59
C ARG A 99 20.68 -15.38 25.21
N ASN A 100 21.17 -14.81 24.11
CA ASN A 100 22.47 -15.14 23.51
C ASN A 100 23.50 -13.99 23.55
N GLN A 101 23.08 -12.71 23.50
CA GLN A 101 23.92 -11.50 23.48
C GLN A 101 23.16 -10.25 24.03
N PRO A 102 23.38 -9.82 25.29
CA PRO A 102 22.57 -8.78 25.94
C PRO A 102 22.88 -7.31 25.53
N ASN A 103 23.87 -7.04 24.67
CA ASN A 103 24.40 -5.68 24.43
C ASN A 103 24.23 -5.13 22.99
N SER A 104 23.48 -5.76 22.09
CA SER A 104 23.23 -5.23 20.74
C SER A 104 21.85 -4.57 20.65
N ILE A 105 21.78 -3.25 20.46
CA ILE A 105 20.53 -2.54 20.12
C ILE A 105 20.59 -2.20 18.62
N PRO A 106 19.84 -2.88 17.74
CA PRO A 106 19.77 -2.51 16.33
C PRO A 106 18.92 -1.24 16.19
N ARG A 107 19.52 -0.15 15.70
CA ARG A 107 18.78 1.06 15.31
C ARG A 107 18.48 1.04 13.81
N ARG A 108 17.20 1.17 13.45
CA ARG A 108 16.72 1.30 12.07
C ARG A 108 16.87 2.77 11.62
N VAL A 109 18.09 3.16 11.23
CA VAL A 109 18.34 4.48 10.62
C VAL A 109 18.49 4.28 9.12
N SER A 110 17.69 4.98 8.33
CA SER A 110 17.78 4.94 6.87
C SER A 110 19.11 5.55 6.41
N SER A 111 19.99 4.73 5.83
CA SER A 111 21.26 5.17 5.25
C SER A 111 21.09 5.74 3.82
N MET A 112 20.03 6.52 3.58
CA MET A 112 19.82 7.17 2.27
C MET A 112 20.86 8.26 1.96
N LEU A 113 21.75 8.57 2.91
CA LEU A 113 22.95 9.35 2.70
C LEU A 113 24.15 8.40 2.86
N PRO A 114 25.04 8.27 1.87
CA PRO A 114 26.28 7.55 2.06
C PRO A 114 27.08 8.26 3.16
N ASP A 115 27.59 7.49 4.13
CA ASP A 115 28.60 7.99 5.07
C ASP A 115 29.77 8.52 4.24
N GLN A 116 30.00 9.83 4.28
CA GLN A 116 31.24 10.41 3.80
C GLN A 116 32.33 10.04 4.80
N GLN A 117 32.92 8.85 4.65
CA GLN A 117 34.18 8.51 5.27
C GLN A 117 35.30 9.18 4.46
N GLU A 118 35.85 10.27 5.01
CA GLU A 118 37.27 10.65 4.83
C GLU A 118 38.11 10.02 5.93
#